data_AF-A0A353AZN7-F1
#
_entry.id   AF-A0A353AZN7-F1
#
_cell.length_a   1.000
_cell.length_b   1.000
_cell.length_c   1.000
_cell.angle_alpha   90.00
_cell.angle_beta   90.00
_cell.angle_gamma   90.00
#
_symmetry.space_group_name_H-M   'P 1'
#
loop_
_entity.id
_entity.type
_entity.pdbx_description
1 polymer ?
#
loop_
_entity_poly.entity_id
_entity_poly.type
_entity_poly.pdbx_seq_one_letter_code
_entity_poly.pdbx_strand_id
1 'polypeptide(L)' 'SVRIGRGLINTMKNSVAQVGATECTSCKVQMEQGTSKPTLHPIAILAYAYGILPEELGSWLGSRSEPRVLS' A
#
# COMPACT_ATOMS: atom_id res chain seq x y z
N SER A 1 -18.15 -7.38 -2.45
CA SER A 1 -16.76 -7.54 -1.95
C SER A 1 -16.51 -6.79 -0.65
N VAL A 2 -16.80 -5.47 -0.54
CA VAL A 2 -16.49 -4.64 0.67
C VAL A 2 -16.95 -5.25 2.00
N ARG A 3 -18.18 -5.80 2.07
CA ARG A 3 -18.68 -6.45 3.30
C ARG A 3 -17.79 -7.61 3.76
N ILE A 4 -17.27 -8.40 2.82
CA ILE A 4 -16.37 -9.53 3.09
C ILE A 4 -15.00 -9.00 3.55
N GLY A 5 -14.51 -7.94 2.91
CA GLY A 5 -13.25 -7.27 3.25
C GLY A 5 -13.27 -6.40 4.51
N ARG A 6 -14.41 -6.27 5.21
CA ARG A 6 -14.56 -5.30 6.32
C ARG A 6 -13.55 -5.53 7.45
N GLY A 7 -13.22 -6.78 7.75
CA GLY A 7 -12.20 -7.12 8.74
C GLY A 7 -10.82 -6.57 8.34
N LEU A 8 -10.39 -6.86 7.11
CA LEU A 8 -9.13 -6.37 6.55
C LEU A 8 -9.09 -4.84 6.53
N ILE A 9 -10.15 -4.18 6.07
CA ILE A 9 -10.26 -2.71 6.02
C ILE A 9 -10.06 -2.10 7.42
N ASN A 10 -10.74 -2.64 8.43
CA ASN A 10 -10.62 -2.17 9.81
C ASN A 10 -9.20 -2.40 10.36
N THR A 11 -8.60 -3.54 10.06
CA THR A 11 -7.20 -3.83 10.44
C THR A 11 -6.25 -2.83 9.81
N MET A 12 -6.38 -2.55 8.50
CA MET A 12 -5.53 -1.58 7.82
C MET A 12 -5.65 -0.18 8.41
N LYS A 13 -6.88 0.26 8.74
CA LYS A 13 -7.13 1.53 9.43
C LYS A 13 -6.42 1.61 10.80
N ASN A 14 -6.59 0.59 11.63
CA ASN A 14 -6.20 0.64 13.04
C ASN A 14 -4.78 0.12 13.33
N SER A 15 -4.15 -0.55 12.36
CA SER A 15 -2.78 -1.07 12.51
C SER A 15 -1.75 0.05 12.69
N VAL A 16 -0.68 -0.21 13.45
CA VAL A 16 0.49 0.69 13.51
C VAL A 16 1.41 0.56 12.29
N ALA A 17 1.17 -0.43 11.42
CA ALA A 17 1.92 -0.59 10.17
C ALA A 17 1.77 0.64 9.28
N GLN A 18 2.90 1.08 8.71
CA GLN A 18 2.96 2.25 7.83
C GLN A 18 2.45 1.93 6.42
N VAL A 19 2.62 0.68 5.97
CA VAL A 19 2.25 0.21 4.63
C VAL A 19 1.61 -1.18 4.70
N GLY A 20 0.74 -1.48 3.73
CA GLY A 20 0.31 -2.83 3.42
C GLY A 20 1.23 -3.51 2.41
N ALA A 21 1.22 -4.84 2.33
CA ALA A 21 1.94 -5.60 1.32
C ALA A 21 1.06 -6.69 0.69
N THR A 22 0.96 -6.73 -0.64
CA THR A 22 0.24 -7.80 -1.38
C THR A 22 0.68 -7.86 -2.84
N GLU A 23 0.74 -9.07 -3.43
CA GLU A 23 0.86 -9.24 -4.89
C GLU A 23 -0.50 -9.20 -5.63
N CYS A 24 -1.62 -9.14 -4.92
CA CYS A 24 -2.95 -9.17 -5.52
C CYS A 24 -3.55 -7.76 -5.66
N THR A 25 -3.83 -7.34 -6.90
CA THR A 25 -4.46 -6.04 -7.21
C THR A 25 -5.83 -5.86 -6.57
N SER A 26 -6.65 -6.91 -6.47
CA SER A 26 -7.95 -6.84 -5.80
C SER A 26 -7.83 -6.68 -4.28
N CYS A 27 -6.83 -7.32 -3.67
CA CYS A 27 -6.52 -7.17 -2.24
C CYS A 27 -6.02 -5.75 -1.96
N LYS A 28 -5.16 -5.21 -2.82
CA LYS A 28 -4.69 -3.82 -2.72
C LYS A 28 -5.85 -2.83 -2.62
N VAL A 29 -6.83 -2.93 -3.52
CA VAL A 29 -8.00 -2.05 -3.51
C VAL A 29 -8.73 -2.11 -2.17
N GLN A 30 -8.87 -3.29 -1.56
CA GLN A 30 -9.50 -3.45 -0.25
C GLN A 30 -8.65 -2.93 0.90
N MET A 31 -7.33 -3.14 0.85
CA MET A 31 -6.40 -2.67 1.89
C MET A 31 -6.30 -1.14 1.96
N GLU A 32 -6.44 -0.47 0.83
CA GLU A 32 -6.39 0.99 0.72
C GLU A 32 -7.78 1.65 0.94
N GLN A 33 -8.86 0.87 1.14
CA GLN A 33 -10.17 1.45 1.38
C GLN A 33 -10.23 2.19 2.73
N GLY A 34 -10.47 3.50 2.66
CA GLY A 34 -10.69 4.32 3.85
C GLY A 34 -9.43 4.53 4.71
N THR A 35 -8.24 4.31 4.16
CA THR A 35 -6.97 4.67 4.80
C THR A 35 -6.05 5.32 3.78
N SER A 36 -5.16 6.22 4.22
CA SER A 36 -4.10 6.79 3.38
C SER A 36 -2.83 5.92 3.34
N LYS A 37 -2.81 4.82 4.10
CA LYS A 37 -1.67 3.89 4.12
C LYS A 37 -1.55 3.19 2.77
N PRO A 38 -0.41 3.33 2.07
CA PRO A 38 -0.25 2.71 0.76
C PRO A 38 -0.07 1.20 0.91
N THR A 39 -0.46 0.47 -0.13
CA THR A 39 -0.19 -0.96 -0.25
C THR A 39 0.79 -1.22 -1.39
N LEU A 40 1.90 -1.88 -1.05
CA LEU A 40 3.03 -2.15 -1.93
C LEU A 40 3.07 -3.61 -2.38
N HIS A 41 3.71 -3.85 -3.52
CA HIS A 41 4.06 -5.21 -3.90
C HIS A 41 5.23 -5.70 -3.01
N PRO A 42 5.20 -6.93 -2.46
CA PRO A 42 6.25 -7.43 -1.58
C PRO A 42 7.66 -7.33 -2.18
N ILE A 43 7.80 -7.60 -3.49
CA ILE A 43 9.09 -7.46 -4.19
C ILE A 43 9.68 -6.05 -4.13
N ALA A 44 8.85 -5.00 -4.11
CA ALA A 44 9.33 -3.62 -4.04
C ALA A 44 9.89 -3.31 -2.65
N ILE A 45 9.28 -3.86 -1.59
CA ILE A 45 9.79 -3.76 -0.22
C ILE A 45 11.14 -4.46 -0.10
N LEU A 46 11.26 -5.66 -0.65
CA LEU A 46 12.52 -6.41 -0.64
C LEU A 46 13.61 -5.69 -1.44
N ALA A 47 13.32 -5.24 -2.65
CA ALA A 47 14.28 -4.53 -3.48
C ALA A 47 14.79 -3.24 -2.79
N TYR A 48 13.92 -2.52 -2.08
CA TYR A 48 14.32 -1.38 -1.25
C TYR A 48 15.23 -1.82 -0.08
N ALA A 49 14.85 -2.86 0.66
CA ALA A 49 15.64 -3.37 1.80
C ALA A 49 17.04 -3.86 1.40
N TYR A 50 17.19 -4.37 0.17
CA TYR A 50 18.48 -4.81 -0.38
C TYR A 50 19.28 -3.66 -1.03
N GLY A 51 18.82 -2.41 -0.98
CA GLY A 51 19.51 -1.27 -1.59
C GLY A 51 19.52 -1.30 -3.13
N ILE A 52 18.62 -2.07 -3.75
CA ILE A 52 18.50 -2.17 -5.21
C ILE A 52 17.70 -1.00 -5.78
N LEU A 53 16.71 -0.49 -5.03
CA LEU A 53 15.93 0.67 -5.43
C LEU A 53 16.61 1.98 -4.98
N PRO A 54 16.67 3.02 -5.82
CA PRO A 54 17.14 4.35 -5.42
C PRO A 54 16.30 4.91 -4.27
N GLU A 55 16.92 5.69 -3.39
CA GLU A 55 16.26 6.26 -2.21
C GLU A 55 15.11 7.20 -2.62
N GLU A 56 15.25 7.92 -3.74
CA GLU A 56 14.18 8.78 -4.28
C GLU A 56 12.96 7.95 -4.69
N LEU A 57 13.16 6.71 -5.15
CA LEU A 57 12.09 5.78 -5.48
C LEU A 57 11.42 5.19 -4.23
N GLY A 58 12.15 5.10 -3.11
CA GLY A 58 11.59 4.80 -1.78
C GLY A 58 10.51 5.82 -1.37
N SER A 59 10.75 7.11 -1.65
CA SER A 59 9.76 8.16 -1.42
C SER A 59 8.51 7.99 -2.31
N TRP A 60 8.71 7.54 -3.56
CA TRP A 60 7.63 7.29 -4.51
C TRP A 60 6.78 6.05 -4.16
N LEU A 61 7.35 5.04 -3.52
CA LEU A 61 6.57 3.92 -2.99
C LEU A 61 5.54 4.42 -1.96
N GLY A 62 5.88 5.43 -1.16
CA GLY A 62 4.96 6.06 -0.20
C GLY A 62 3.85 6.91 -0.82
N SER A 63 4.06 7.50 -2.00
CA SER A 63 3.16 8.52 -2.59
C SER A 63 2.03 7.96 -3.48
N ARG A 64 2.03 6.65 -3.77
CA ARG A 64 1.00 6.01 -4.61
C ARG A 64 -0.42 5.96 -4.00
N SER A 65 -0.63 6.49 -2.80
CA SER A 65 -1.95 6.63 -2.16
C SER A 65 -2.65 7.97 -2.42
N GLU A 66 -1.99 8.95 -3.06
CA GLU A 66 -2.66 10.20 -3.43
C GLU A 66 -3.51 10.04 -4.71
N PRO A 67 -4.74 10.56 -4.74
CA PRO A 67 -5.53 10.59 -5.96
C PRO A 67 -4.77 11.41 -7.00
N ARG A 68 -4.44 10.77 -8.12
CA ARG A 68 -3.82 11.42 -9.26
C ARG A 68 -4.82 12.42 -9.84
N VAL A 69 -4.75 13.69 -9.39
CA VAL A 69 -5.36 14.80 -10.11
C VAL A 69 -4.57 14.94 -11.40
N LEU A 70 -5.11 14.39 -12.49
CA LEU A 70 -4.61 14.66 -13.83
C LEU A 70 -4.96 16.12 -14.13
N SER A 71 -3.95 16.99 -14.19
CA SER A 71 -4.04 18.33 -14.79
C SER A 71 -4.14 18.23 -16.30
#